data_AF-A0A162S0F0-F1
#
_entry.id   AF-A0A162S0F0-F1
#
_cell.length_a   1.000
_cell.length_b   1.000
_cell.length_c   1.000
_cell.angle_alpha   90.00
_cell.angle_beta   90.00
_cell.angle_gamma   90.00
#
_symmetry.space_group_name_H-M   'P 1'
#
loop_
_entity.id
_entity.type
_entity.pdbx_description
1 polymer ?
#
loop_
_entity_poly.entity_id
_entity_poly.type
_entity_poly.pdbx_seq_one_letter_code
_entity_poly.pdbx_strand_id
1 'polypeptide(L)'
;MFVKCSIKRLLKFKVQFILISLIMLLYTSTVFADSNYTVFTAKQNISTDKVWNIKFSKDIDKNTVNSENIRVVDENGDSLKLDLSSSGNNISIKPSSTYDPGKTYTIYVDNIKALNGSALKKPRTMKFTTKNDVQAIDASSYSLVDTHTYKVTDILTFTADKDTKLDIAYNLGTLSNSPYQKELDLKVTGENAQVTSTNSVNQKLTASSSLKPGEKLQYQVTRTIQVSGIKYTKDLSKTSGDYGNFSEYSKYTTATDKIESNNSAIIDKSKELFIGITNPYYKSKKAYEFVNSYMIYDESNKNKGALNALQTSRGVCEDYSELFVALLRASGVPARVATGYWVDSKNFYNNTATGNDYRHAWAEYYLPEYGWIVVEPTNIYYYNGKQTIDYSHFSNLNGSTHFISGYDAAGENKDGNIYYNYLEGSGVTTHLETKIEKLN
;
A
#
# COMPACT_ATOMS: atom_id res chain seq x y z
N MET A 1 -61.92 -67.37 -13.77
CA MET A 1 -61.36 -67.99 -12.54
C MET A 1 -61.65 -67.07 -11.36
N PHE A 2 -62.00 -67.60 -10.18
CA PHE A 2 -62.15 -66.82 -8.93
C PHE A 2 -60.75 -66.33 -8.46
N VAL A 3 -60.54 -65.38 -7.53
CA VAL A 3 -61.16 -65.11 -6.20
C VAL A 3 -61.07 -63.61 -5.83
N LYS A 4 -61.98 -63.11 -4.96
CA LYS A 4 -61.90 -61.79 -4.28
C LYS A 4 -61.28 -61.92 -2.88
N CYS A 5 -60.51 -60.93 -2.39
CA CYS A 5 -60.38 -60.46 -0.98
C CYS A 5 -59.16 -59.52 -0.80
N SER A 6 -59.03 -58.61 0.19
CA SER A 6 -60.06 -57.90 1.01
C SER A 6 -59.45 -56.70 1.80
N ILE A 7 -59.98 -55.48 1.60
CA ILE A 7 -60.45 -54.50 2.62
C ILE A 7 -59.50 -54.00 3.78
N LYS A 8 -59.64 -52.68 4.12
CA LYS A 8 -59.21 -51.94 5.36
C LYS A 8 -57.71 -51.58 5.51
N ARG A 9 -57.29 -50.46 6.15
CA ARG A 9 -57.95 -49.17 6.55
C ARG A 9 -56.89 -48.15 7.04
N LEU A 10 -57.09 -46.84 6.80
CA LEU A 10 -56.40 -45.69 7.48
C LEU A 10 -54.87 -45.60 7.26
N LEU A 11 -54.16 -44.49 7.51
CA LEU A 11 -54.53 -43.13 7.97
C LEU A 11 -54.23 -42.08 6.88
N LYS A 12 -54.82 -40.88 7.03
CA LYS A 12 -54.29 -39.64 6.40
C LYS A 12 -53.19 -39.07 7.30
N PHE A 13 -52.06 -38.64 6.73
CA PHE A 13 -51.25 -37.57 7.30
C PHE A 13 -50.71 -36.66 6.20
N LYS A 14 -51.05 -35.37 6.25
CA LYS A 14 -50.25 -34.33 5.61
C LYS A 14 -49.07 -34.04 6.55
N VAL A 15 -47.87 -33.91 6.00
CA VAL A 15 -46.76 -33.26 6.72
C VAL A 15 -46.14 -32.23 5.81
N GLN A 16 -46.37 -30.95 6.09
CA GLN A 16 -45.60 -29.85 5.52
C GLN A 16 -44.30 -29.75 6.31
N PHE A 17 -43.17 -30.19 5.73
CA PHE A 17 -41.86 -29.87 6.28
C PHE A 17 -41.45 -28.46 5.85
N ILE A 18 -41.89 -27.48 6.64
CA ILE A 18 -41.26 -26.16 6.69
C ILE A 18 -39.93 -26.34 7.43
N LEU A 19 -38.82 -26.38 6.69
CA LEU A 19 -37.49 -26.47 7.29
C LEU A 19 -36.93 -25.06 7.55
N ILE A 20 -37.28 -24.49 8.70
CA ILE A 20 -36.67 -23.26 9.19
C ILE A 20 -35.26 -23.59 9.70
N SER A 21 -34.25 -23.33 8.88
CA SER A 21 -32.83 -23.41 9.23
C SER A 21 -32.41 -22.19 10.04
N LEU A 22 -32.95 -22.06 11.26
CA LEU A 22 -32.58 -21.01 12.22
C LEU A 22 -31.18 -21.28 12.79
N ILE A 23 -30.14 -20.97 12.01
CA ILE A 23 -28.75 -20.96 12.49
C ILE A 23 -28.55 -19.71 13.34
N MET A 24 -29.05 -19.79 14.58
CA MET A 24 -28.85 -18.78 15.61
C MET A 24 -27.44 -18.93 16.19
N LEU A 25 -26.43 -18.50 15.44
CA LEU A 25 -25.06 -18.39 15.99
C LEU A 25 -25.06 -17.29 17.05
N LEU A 26 -25.18 -17.72 18.32
CA LEU A 26 -24.96 -16.89 19.48
C LEU A 26 -23.46 -16.57 19.60
N TYR A 27 -22.98 -15.68 18.73
CA TYR A 27 -21.81 -14.85 19.04
C TYR A 27 -22.20 -13.85 20.13
N THR A 28 -22.40 -14.36 21.35
CA THR A 28 -22.26 -13.56 22.58
C THR A 28 -20.77 -13.25 22.75
N SER A 29 -20.25 -12.41 21.85
CA SER A 29 -19.15 -11.55 22.19
C SER A 29 -19.66 -10.68 23.33
N THR A 30 -19.29 -11.06 24.56
CA THR A 30 -19.43 -10.20 25.73
C THR A 30 -18.43 -9.07 25.58
N VAL A 31 -18.71 -8.16 24.65
CA VAL A 31 -18.19 -6.80 24.70
C VAL A 31 -18.57 -6.31 26.08
N PHE A 32 -17.58 -6.15 26.95
CA PHE A 32 -17.75 -5.40 28.17
C PHE A 32 -18.11 -3.98 27.75
N ALA A 33 -19.41 -3.70 27.69
CA ALA A 33 -19.92 -2.36 27.55
C ALA A 33 -19.48 -1.63 28.82
N ASP A 34 -18.39 -0.86 28.70
CA ASP A 34 -17.86 -0.03 29.77
C ASP A 34 -19.01 0.84 30.28
N SER A 35 -19.53 0.46 31.45
CA SER A 35 -20.84 0.88 31.95
C SER A 35 -20.87 2.38 32.25
N ASN A 36 -19.69 3.01 32.29
CA ASN A 36 -19.45 4.42 32.51
C ASN A 36 -19.75 5.30 31.30
N TYR A 37 -19.89 4.76 30.08
CA TYR A 37 -20.12 5.55 28.86
C TYR A 37 -21.58 5.52 28.35
N THR A 38 -21.95 6.51 27.52
CA THR A 38 -23.05 6.41 26.57
C THR A 38 -22.48 6.18 25.17
N VAL A 39 -22.80 5.01 24.60
CA VAL A 39 -22.39 4.60 23.26
C VAL A 39 -23.30 5.24 22.21
N PHE A 40 -22.72 5.87 21.18
CA PHE A 40 -23.43 6.28 19.96
C PHE A 40 -23.39 5.17 18.91
N THR A 41 -24.39 5.16 18.01
CA THR A 41 -24.44 4.25 16.86
C THR A 41 -23.12 4.23 16.09
N ALA A 42 -22.56 3.03 15.90
CA ALA A 42 -21.30 2.87 15.18
C ALA A 42 -21.43 3.32 13.72
N LYS A 43 -20.32 3.80 13.15
CA LYS A 43 -20.25 4.28 11.76
C LYS A 43 -19.36 3.38 10.91
N GLN A 44 -19.59 3.38 9.60
CA GLN A 44 -18.94 2.51 8.62
C GLN A 44 -18.55 3.34 7.39
N ASN A 45 -17.63 2.85 6.57
CA ASN A 45 -17.17 3.49 5.33
C ASN A 45 -16.68 4.94 5.54
N ILE A 46 -16.01 5.20 6.66
CA ILE A 46 -15.48 6.52 6.99
C ILE A 46 -14.16 6.79 6.24
N SER A 47 -14.06 7.94 5.58
CA SER A 47 -12.82 8.37 4.91
C SER A 47 -11.61 8.35 5.86
N THR A 48 -10.45 7.94 5.37
CA THR A 48 -9.21 7.81 6.14
C THR A 48 -8.61 9.16 6.58
N ASP A 49 -9.05 10.27 5.98
CA ASP A 49 -8.75 11.65 6.38
C ASP A 49 -9.76 12.27 7.38
N LYS A 50 -10.71 11.49 7.91
CA LYS A 50 -11.93 12.04 8.52
C LYS A 50 -11.68 12.94 9.75
N VAL A 51 -11.92 14.23 9.57
CA VAL A 51 -12.13 15.16 10.69
C VAL A 51 -13.52 14.96 11.31
N TRP A 52 -13.56 14.78 12.62
CA TRP A 52 -14.77 14.65 13.42
C TRP A 52 -15.12 15.97 14.11
N ASN A 53 -16.30 16.50 13.84
CA ASN A 53 -16.83 17.68 14.52
C ASN A 53 -17.94 17.27 15.49
N ILE A 54 -17.76 17.59 16.78
CA ILE A 54 -18.69 17.24 17.86
C ILE A 54 -19.29 18.52 18.43
N LYS A 55 -20.62 18.63 18.36
CA LYS A 55 -21.39 19.78 18.84
C LYS A 55 -22.03 19.50 20.20
N PHE A 56 -21.92 20.48 21.10
CA PHE A 56 -22.41 20.43 22.47
C PHE A 56 -23.59 21.41 22.67
N SER A 57 -24.37 21.23 23.74
CA SER A 57 -25.51 22.09 24.06
C SER A 57 -25.15 23.39 24.80
N LYS A 58 -23.86 23.61 25.08
CA LYS A 58 -23.28 24.80 25.72
C LYS A 58 -21.88 25.05 25.16
N ASP A 59 -21.41 26.29 25.27
CA ASP A 59 -20.01 26.64 24.95
C ASP A 59 -19.03 26.02 25.95
N ILE A 60 -17.84 25.67 25.44
CA ILE A 60 -16.92 24.71 26.06
C ILE A 60 -15.72 25.43 26.69
N ASP A 61 -15.28 24.96 27.86
CA ASP A 61 -13.98 25.32 28.40
C ASP A 61 -12.87 24.63 27.59
N LYS A 62 -12.20 25.42 26.74
CA LYS A 62 -11.09 25.00 25.89
C LYS A 62 -9.97 24.26 26.66
N ASN A 63 -9.80 24.53 27.95
CA ASN A 63 -8.76 23.88 28.76
C ASN A 63 -9.06 22.39 29.01
N THR A 64 -10.33 21.97 28.86
CA THR A 64 -10.73 20.56 28.90
C THR A 64 -10.59 19.83 27.56
N VAL A 65 -10.23 20.52 26.48
CA VAL A 65 -10.11 19.95 25.13
C VAL A 65 -8.67 19.50 24.90
N ASN A 66 -8.34 18.33 25.47
CA ASN A 66 -6.98 17.77 25.51
C ASN A 66 -6.98 16.25 25.28
N SER A 67 -5.80 15.63 25.20
CA SER A 67 -5.60 14.19 24.93
C SER A 67 -5.96 13.25 26.09
N GLU A 68 -6.11 13.76 27.31
CA GLU A 68 -6.57 12.98 28.46
C GLU A 68 -8.09 12.76 28.38
N ASN A 69 -8.81 13.81 27.97
CA ASN A 69 -10.26 13.86 27.87
C ASN A 69 -10.80 13.40 26.51
N ILE A 70 -9.97 13.47 25.46
CA ILE A 70 -10.34 13.10 24.09
C ILE A 70 -9.26 12.20 23.50
N ARG A 71 -9.64 10.94 23.26
CA ARG A 71 -8.77 9.93 22.64
C ARG A 71 -9.51 9.23 21.50
N VAL A 72 -8.77 8.87 20.46
CA VAL A 72 -9.18 7.89 19.46
C VAL A 72 -8.20 6.74 19.59
N VAL A 73 -8.72 5.53 19.76
CA VAL A 73 -7.89 4.31 19.83
C VAL A 73 -8.22 3.38 18.67
N ASP A 74 -7.28 2.51 18.31
CA ASP A 74 -7.44 1.49 17.28
C ASP A 74 -8.19 0.24 17.78
N GLU A 75 -7.99 -0.90 17.13
CA GLU A 75 -8.58 -2.19 17.52
C GLU A 75 -7.81 -2.92 18.63
N ASN A 76 -6.54 -2.57 18.84
CA ASN A 76 -5.68 -3.10 19.92
C ASN A 76 -5.86 -2.32 21.23
N GLY A 77 -6.23 -1.03 21.14
CA GLY A 77 -6.39 -0.10 22.26
C GLY A 77 -5.37 1.04 22.26
N ASP A 78 -4.47 1.09 21.28
CA ASP A 78 -3.41 2.08 21.17
C ASP A 78 -3.96 3.44 20.73
N SER A 79 -3.47 4.51 21.37
CA SER A 79 -4.03 5.85 21.22
C SER A 79 -3.36 6.65 20.12
N LEU A 80 -4.16 7.12 19.15
CA LEU A 80 -3.69 7.92 18.02
C LEU A 80 -3.35 9.35 18.48
N LYS A 81 -2.36 9.97 17.83
CA LYS A 81 -2.04 11.39 17.99
C LYS A 81 -3.10 12.27 17.30
N LEU A 82 -3.58 13.29 17.99
CA LEU A 82 -4.71 14.12 17.55
C LEU A 82 -4.36 15.62 17.53
N ASP A 83 -4.74 16.29 16.45
CA ASP A 83 -4.83 17.73 16.35
C ASP A 83 -6.22 18.16 16.87
N LEU A 84 -6.28 18.58 18.14
CA LEU A 84 -7.51 19.01 18.81
C LEU A 84 -7.70 20.52 18.73
N SER A 85 -8.93 20.96 18.45
CA SER A 85 -9.31 22.38 18.49
C SER A 85 -10.78 22.56 18.88
N SER A 86 -11.15 23.74 19.37
CA SER A 86 -12.53 24.05 19.77
C SER A 86 -12.93 25.49 19.44
N SER A 87 -14.22 25.70 19.20
CA SER A 87 -14.81 27.01 18.93
C SER A 87 -16.29 27.03 19.36
N GLY A 88 -16.60 27.92 20.32
CA GLY A 88 -17.91 27.98 20.98
C GLY A 88 -18.32 26.64 21.57
N ASN A 89 -19.40 26.07 21.05
CA ASN A 89 -19.94 24.76 21.44
C ASN A 89 -19.48 23.59 20.56
N ASN A 90 -18.37 23.70 19.83
CA ASN A 90 -17.88 22.66 18.92
C ASN A 90 -16.44 22.28 19.21
N ILE A 91 -16.13 20.98 19.09
CA ILE A 91 -14.77 20.44 19.10
C ILE A 91 -14.51 19.80 17.73
N SER A 92 -13.37 20.12 17.13
CA SER A 92 -12.83 19.42 15.97
C SER A 92 -11.71 18.48 16.42
N ILE A 93 -11.86 17.19 16.08
CA ILE A 93 -10.89 16.13 16.29
C ILE A 93 -10.38 15.73 14.91
N LYS A 94 -9.13 16.07 14.61
CA LYS A 94 -8.39 15.62 13.41
C LYS A 94 -7.27 14.69 13.89
N PRO A 95 -7.05 13.51 13.26
CA PRO A 95 -5.86 12.73 13.55
C PRO A 95 -4.63 13.40 12.92
N SER A 96 -3.47 13.35 13.58
CA SER A 96 -2.24 13.99 13.09
C SER A 96 -1.61 13.24 11.89
N SER A 97 -1.96 11.96 11.72
CA SER A 97 -1.79 11.15 10.50
C SER A 97 -3.16 10.73 9.97
N THR A 98 -3.26 10.16 8.77
CA THR A 98 -4.51 9.49 8.35
C THR A 98 -4.80 8.27 9.24
N TYR A 99 -6.08 7.90 9.34
CA TYR A 99 -6.48 6.56 9.78
C TYR A 99 -6.09 5.51 8.73
N ASP A 100 -5.90 4.26 9.15
CA ASP A 100 -5.59 3.15 8.25
C ASP A 100 -6.86 2.65 7.53
N PRO A 101 -6.78 2.22 6.25
CA PRO A 101 -7.91 1.67 5.52
C PRO A 101 -8.50 0.40 6.14
N GLY A 102 -9.83 0.30 6.15
CA GLY A 102 -10.60 -0.86 6.63
C GLY A 102 -10.52 -1.17 8.14
N LYS A 103 -9.75 -0.43 8.92
CA LYS A 103 -9.59 -0.61 10.38
C LYS A 103 -10.76 -0.03 11.17
N THR A 104 -10.96 -0.55 12.39
CA THR A 104 -11.99 -0.06 13.31
C THR A 104 -11.36 0.67 14.49
N TYR A 105 -11.78 1.92 14.69
CA TYR A 105 -11.34 2.78 15.77
C TYR A 105 -12.48 3.08 16.74
N THR A 106 -12.13 3.49 17.96
CA THR A 106 -13.09 3.93 18.98
C THR A 106 -12.74 5.33 19.47
N ILE A 107 -13.64 6.29 19.26
CA ILE A 107 -13.53 7.63 19.85
C ILE A 107 -14.07 7.58 21.28
N TYR A 108 -13.38 8.22 22.22
CA TYR A 108 -13.87 8.51 23.56
C TYR A 108 -13.80 10.02 23.83
N VAL A 109 -14.83 10.54 24.49
CA VAL A 109 -14.93 11.94 24.92
C VAL A 109 -15.45 11.96 26.36
N ASP A 110 -14.59 12.30 27.30
CA ASP A 110 -14.83 12.35 28.74
C ASP A 110 -14.48 13.74 29.30
N ASN A 111 -14.95 14.06 30.52
CA ASN A 111 -14.56 15.20 31.34
C ASN A 111 -14.60 16.62 30.73
N ILE A 112 -15.10 16.78 29.51
CA ILE A 112 -15.36 18.07 28.86
C ILE A 112 -16.33 18.89 29.72
N LYS A 113 -15.97 20.15 29.99
CA LYS A 113 -16.78 21.10 30.77
C LYS A 113 -17.27 22.23 29.87
N ALA A 114 -18.46 22.71 30.16
CA ALA A 114 -18.93 24.01 29.65
C ALA A 114 -18.22 25.16 30.40
N LEU A 115 -18.22 26.36 29.81
CA LEU A 115 -17.61 27.57 30.41
C LEU A 115 -18.12 27.89 31.83
N ASN A 116 -19.32 27.42 32.20
CA ASN A 116 -19.87 27.54 33.55
C ASN A 116 -19.46 26.40 34.51
N GLY A 117 -18.35 25.71 34.23
CA GLY A 117 -17.80 24.59 35.01
C GLY A 117 -18.59 23.28 34.95
N SER A 118 -19.76 23.25 34.31
CA SER A 118 -20.62 22.06 34.24
C SER A 118 -20.04 20.99 33.32
N ALA A 119 -19.72 19.82 33.86
CA ALA A 119 -19.20 18.67 33.11
C ALA A 119 -20.27 17.95 32.26
N LEU A 120 -19.81 17.12 31.32
CA LEU A 120 -20.63 16.09 30.67
C LEU A 120 -21.37 15.21 31.69
N LYS A 121 -22.69 15.03 31.52
CA LYS A 121 -23.51 14.19 32.42
C LYS A 121 -23.12 12.70 32.43
N LYS A 122 -22.53 12.22 31.35
CA LYS A 122 -21.95 10.88 31.17
C LYS A 122 -21.01 10.94 29.96
N PRO A 123 -19.80 10.36 30.00
CA PRO A 123 -18.89 10.38 28.87
C PRO A 123 -19.44 9.64 27.66
N ARG A 124 -18.87 9.92 26.49
CA ARG A 124 -19.36 9.47 25.18
C ARG A 124 -18.34 8.63 24.47
N THR A 125 -18.82 7.59 23.77
CA THR A 125 -17.99 6.78 22.89
C THR A 125 -18.72 6.44 21.60
N MET A 126 -17.97 6.24 20.52
CA MET A 126 -18.47 5.84 19.21
C MET A 126 -17.41 5.02 18.49
N LYS A 127 -17.74 3.80 18.08
CA LYS A 127 -16.91 3.04 17.14
C LYS A 127 -17.12 3.54 15.71
N PHE A 128 -16.07 3.58 14.92
CA PHE A 128 -16.17 3.76 13.48
C PHE A 128 -15.17 2.86 12.75
N THR A 129 -15.62 2.28 11.64
CA THR A 129 -14.73 1.57 10.71
C THR A 129 -14.46 2.47 9.53
N THR A 130 -13.18 2.62 9.16
CA THR A 130 -12.79 3.34 7.96
C THR A 130 -13.28 2.60 6.72
N LYS A 131 -13.37 3.31 5.60
CA LYS A 131 -13.54 2.71 4.29
C LYS A 131 -12.34 1.79 4.04
N ASN A 132 -12.59 0.60 3.51
CA ASN A 132 -11.52 -0.17 2.90
C ASN A 132 -11.21 0.53 1.57
N ASP A 133 -10.19 1.38 1.57
CA ASP A 133 -9.80 2.18 0.40
C ASP A 133 -9.14 1.33 -0.71
N VAL A 134 -8.81 0.08 -0.39
CA VAL A 134 -8.83 -0.98 -1.39
C VAL A 134 -10.31 -1.36 -1.63
N GLN A 135 -10.90 -0.97 -2.77
CA GLN A 135 -12.11 -1.64 -3.28
C GLN A 135 -11.83 -3.13 -3.19
N ALA A 136 -12.63 -3.86 -2.40
CA ALA A 136 -12.28 -5.21 -1.94
C ALA A 136 -11.92 -6.08 -3.15
N ILE A 137 -10.61 -6.28 -3.37
CA ILE A 137 -10.12 -6.98 -4.55
C ILE A 137 -10.76 -8.35 -4.51
N ASP A 138 -11.44 -8.71 -5.58
CA ASP A 138 -12.05 -10.02 -5.69
C ASP A 138 -10.93 -11.05 -5.62
N ALA A 139 -10.72 -11.67 -4.45
CA ALA A 139 -9.66 -12.62 -4.21
C ALA A 139 -9.85 -13.94 -5.01
N SER A 140 -10.94 -14.08 -5.76
CA SER A 140 -11.12 -15.12 -6.79
C SER A 140 -10.66 -14.69 -8.19
N SER A 141 -10.18 -13.45 -8.37
CA SER A 141 -9.64 -12.91 -9.63
C SER A 141 -8.17 -13.25 -9.90
N TYR A 142 -7.47 -13.75 -8.89
CA TYR A 142 -6.10 -14.25 -9.00
C TYR A 142 -5.90 -15.48 -8.12
N SER A 143 -4.85 -16.25 -8.41
CA SER A 143 -4.28 -17.24 -7.51
C SER A 143 -2.84 -16.87 -7.19
N LEU A 144 -2.45 -17.12 -5.94
CA LEU A 144 -1.06 -17.05 -5.52
C LEU A 144 -0.39 -18.40 -5.77
N VAL A 145 0.87 -18.34 -6.19
CA VAL A 145 1.73 -19.49 -6.46
C VAL A 145 3.07 -19.28 -5.77
N ASP A 146 3.78 -20.37 -5.48
CA ASP A 146 5.16 -20.30 -4.95
C ASP A 146 5.29 -19.48 -3.65
N THR A 147 4.23 -19.41 -2.83
CA THR A 147 4.17 -18.55 -1.64
C THR A 147 5.17 -18.99 -0.57
N HIS A 148 6.03 -18.07 -0.15
CA HIS A 148 7.05 -18.30 0.87
C HIS A 148 7.18 -17.10 1.82
N THR A 149 7.70 -17.34 3.02
CA THR A 149 8.06 -16.30 3.98
C THR A 149 9.55 -16.02 3.91
N TYR A 150 9.93 -14.75 3.99
CA TYR A 150 11.31 -14.29 3.94
C TYR A 150 11.58 -13.31 5.06
N LYS A 151 12.84 -13.30 5.51
CA LYS A 151 13.42 -12.31 6.40
C LYS A 151 14.40 -11.46 5.61
N VAL A 152 14.03 -10.22 5.32
CA VAL A 152 14.91 -9.23 4.68
C VAL A 152 15.57 -8.42 5.79
N THR A 153 16.89 -8.44 5.85
CA THR A 153 17.68 -7.69 6.84
C THR A 153 18.64 -6.75 6.15
N ASP A 154 18.43 -5.45 6.36
CA ASP A 154 19.20 -4.37 5.76
C ASP A 154 20.05 -3.69 6.83
N ILE A 155 21.35 -3.56 6.58
CA ILE A 155 22.32 -2.97 7.49
C ILE A 155 22.95 -1.76 6.82
N LEU A 156 22.56 -0.57 7.30
CA LEU A 156 23.16 0.70 6.93
C LEU A 156 24.43 0.90 7.78
N THR A 157 25.55 1.26 7.16
CA THR A 157 26.80 1.59 7.85
C THR A 157 27.34 2.91 7.34
N PHE A 158 27.25 3.96 8.16
CA PHE A 158 27.80 5.28 7.92
C PHE A 158 29.19 5.39 8.55
N THR A 159 30.15 6.01 7.87
CA THR A 159 31.50 6.30 8.37
C THR A 159 31.89 7.71 7.93
N ALA A 160 32.32 8.57 8.86
CA ALA A 160 32.72 9.95 8.54
C ALA A 160 34.26 10.11 8.51
N ASP A 161 34.78 10.98 7.65
CA ASP A 161 36.19 11.39 7.65
C ASP A 161 36.47 12.62 8.53
N LYS A 162 35.41 13.30 8.97
CA LYS A 162 35.43 14.50 9.82
C LYS A 162 34.16 14.62 10.66
N ASP A 163 34.15 15.57 11.61
CA ASP A 163 32.99 15.86 12.46
C ASP A 163 31.77 16.24 11.59
N THR A 164 30.77 15.35 11.55
CA THR A 164 29.62 15.48 10.65
C THR A 164 28.31 15.12 11.35
N LYS A 165 27.29 15.95 11.17
CA LYS A 165 25.91 15.64 11.58
C LYS A 165 25.22 14.84 10.48
N LEU A 166 24.52 13.77 10.86
CA LEU A 166 23.72 12.97 9.94
C LEU A 166 22.25 13.12 10.27
N ASP A 167 21.46 13.49 9.27
CA ASP A 167 20.02 13.27 9.23
C ASP A 167 19.75 12.13 8.23
N ILE A 168 19.15 11.05 8.72
CA ILE A 168 19.05 9.76 8.04
C ILE A 168 17.59 9.48 7.72
N ALA A 169 17.33 9.08 6.48
CA ALA A 169 16.01 8.64 6.01
C ALA A 169 16.14 7.39 5.14
N TYR A 170 15.34 6.34 5.40
CA TYR A 170 15.42 5.06 4.69
C TYR A 170 14.05 4.37 4.53
N ASN A 171 13.67 3.97 3.31
CA ASN A 171 12.31 3.55 2.92
C ASN A 171 11.96 2.09 3.28
N LEU A 172 11.31 1.88 4.43
CA LEU A 172 11.15 0.59 5.11
C LEU A 172 10.17 -0.40 4.46
N GLY A 173 9.61 -0.12 3.30
CA GLY A 173 8.48 -0.88 2.77
C GLY A 173 7.15 -0.17 2.96
N THR A 174 6.08 -0.94 2.82
CA THR A 174 4.73 -0.40 2.65
C THR A 174 3.86 -0.56 3.89
N LEU A 175 2.91 0.36 4.09
CA LEU A 175 1.81 0.22 5.05
C LEU A 175 0.73 -0.71 4.49
N SER A 176 0.49 -0.61 3.19
CA SER A 176 -0.46 -1.46 2.47
C SER A 176 0.19 -2.76 2.00
N ASN A 177 -0.46 -3.89 2.27
CA ASN A 177 -0.13 -5.15 1.62
C ASN A 177 -0.47 -5.09 0.13
N SER A 178 0.31 -5.78 -0.68
CA SER A 178 0.06 -6.05 -2.11
C SER A 178 -0.71 -7.37 -2.27
N PRO A 179 -1.48 -7.60 -3.35
CA PRO A 179 -2.04 -8.91 -3.65
C PRO A 179 -1.06 -10.08 -3.53
N TYR A 180 0.24 -9.84 -3.83
CA TYR A 180 1.31 -10.84 -3.86
C TYR A 180 2.40 -10.67 -2.77
N GLN A 181 2.29 -9.65 -1.90
CA GLN A 181 3.19 -9.49 -0.74
C GLN A 181 2.45 -8.97 0.50
N LYS A 182 2.71 -9.60 1.64
CA LYS A 182 2.22 -9.20 2.95
C LYS A 182 3.35 -8.95 3.95
N GLU A 183 3.28 -7.83 4.69
CA GLU A 183 4.12 -7.58 5.86
C GLU A 183 3.64 -8.41 7.06
N LEU A 184 4.57 -9.04 7.78
CA LEU A 184 4.28 -9.86 8.98
C LEU A 184 4.92 -9.29 10.25
N ASP A 185 6.14 -8.74 10.15
CA ASP A 185 6.86 -8.08 11.23
C ASP A 185 7.84 -7.05 10.66
N LEU A 186 8.04 -5.94 11.38
CA LEU A 186 9.01 -4.89 11.05
C LEU A 186 9.74 -4.45 12.33
N LYS A 187 11.03 -4.76 12.39
CA LYS A 187 11.93 -4.35 13.47
C LYS A 187 12.98 -3.39 12.93
N VAL A 188 13.19 -2.28 13.64
CA VAL A 188 14.22 -1.29 13.35
C VAL A 188 15.07 -1.05 14.59
N THR A 189 16.39 -1.00 14.45
CA THR A 189 17.34 -0.78 15.55
C THR A 189 18.48 0.13 15.11
N GLY A 190 18.77 1.17 15.89
CA GLY A 190 19.86 2.11 15.70
C GLY A 190 19.66 3.35 16.59
N GLU A 191 20.67 4.22 16.70
CA GLU A 191 20.60 5.40 17.57
C GLU A 191 19.49 6.37 17.11
N ASN A 192 18.61 6.79 18.02
CA ASN A 192 17.49 7.72 17.74
C ASN A 192 16.57 7.28 16.59
N ALA A 193 16.56 5.98 16.24
CA ALA A 193 15.74 5.42 15.17
C ALA A 193 14.24 5.56 15.46
N GLN A 194 13.49 6.12 14.52
CA GLN A 194 12.02 6.24 14.55
C GLN A 194 11.43 5.71 13.25
N VAL A 195 10.28 5.04 13.31
CA VAL A 195 9.48 4.67 12.13
C VAL A 195 8.42 5.74 11.89
N THR A 196 8.33 6.24 10.66
CA THR A 196 7.36 7.28 10.26
C THR A 196 6.74 6.94 8.92
N SER A 197 5.43 7.15 8.77
CA SER A 197 4.77 7.09 7.46
C SER A 197 5.19 8.28 6.60
N THR A 198 5.57 8.07 5.34
CA THR A 198 5.74 9.19 4.40
C THR A 198 4.42 9.59 3.75
N ASN A 199 3.60 8.60 3.43
CA ASN A 199 2.29 8.75 2.78
C ASN A 199 1.38 7.57 3.18
N SER A 200 0.20 7.41 2.56
CA SER A 200 -0.74 6.34 2.94
C SER A 200 -0.29 4.91 2.59
N VAL A 201 0.78 4.75 1.81
CA VAL A 201 1.28 3.43 1.38
C VAL A 201 2.74 3.14 1.73
N ASN A 202 3.59 4.13 2.04
CA ASN A 202 5.03 3.95 2.31
C ASN A 202 5.45 4.33 3.75
N GLN A 203 6.52 3.70 4.24
CA GLN A 203 7.12 3.92 5.56
C GLN A 203 8.61 4.30 5.44
N LYS A 204 9.16 5.04 6.40
CA LYS A 204 10.60 5.27 6.52
C LYS A 204 11.12 5.23 7.96
N LEU A 205 12.36 4.77 8.10
CA LEU A 205 13.23 5.06 9.22
C LEU A 205 13.64 6.52 9.10
N THR A 206 13.50 7.28 10.17
CA THR A 206 14.16 8.58 10.37
C THR A 206 15.03 8.52 11.62
N ALA A 207 16.23 9.08 11.56
CA ALA A 207 17.10 9.27 12.72
C ALA A 207 18.01 10.49 12.53
N SER A 208 18.48 11.06 13.63
CA SER A 208 19.52 12.10 13.63
C SER A 208 20.64 11.70 14.60
N SER A 209 21.90 11.91 14.20
CA SER A 209 23.09 11.59 14.99
C SER A 209 24.27 12.49 14.58
N SER A 210 25.46 12.27 15.15
CA SER A 210 26.70 12.99 14.80
C SER A 210 27.91 12.09 14.98
N LEU A 211 28.76 12.00 13.95
CA LEU A 211 29.97 11.17 13.91
C LEU A 211 31.22 12.04 13.89
N LYS A 212 32.28 11.56 14.53
CA LYS A 212 33.66 12.06 14.43
C LYS A 212 34.46 11.33 13.34
N PRO A 213 35.66 11.82 12.94
CA PRO A 213 36.55 11.08 12.05
C PRO A 213 36.75 9.62 12.48
N GLY A 214 36.45 8.68 11.59
CA GLY A 214 36.63 7.25 11.79
C GLY A 214 35.59 6.55 12.68
N GLU A 215 34.65 7.27 13.29
CA GLU A 215 33.50 6.65 13.96
C GLU A 215 32.57 5.98 12.93
N LYS A 216 31.93 4.88 13.35
CA LYS A 216 30.96 4.14 12.54
C LYS A 216 29.60 4.13 13.23
N LEU A 217 28.57 4.53 12.50
CA LEU A 217 27.18 4.45 12.95
C LEU A 217 26.44 3.41 12.11
N GLN A 218 25.68 2.54 12.77
CA GLN A 218 24.90 1.50 12.10
C GLN A 218 23.42 1.55 12.46
N TYR A 219 22.60 1.25 11.46
CA TYR A 219 21.18 0.98 11.61
C TYR A 219 20.90 -0.37 10.97
N GLN A 220 20.07 -1.18 11.62
CA GLN A 220 19.54 -2.41 11.05
C GLN A 220 18.02 -2.32 10.95
N VAL A 221 17.51 -2.73 9.81
CA VAL A 221 16.09 -2.99 9.55
C VAL A 221 15.94 -4.48 9.31
N THR A 222 14.97 -5.11 9.95
CA THR A 222 14.60 -6.50 9.68
C THR A 222 13.10 -6.58 9.45
N ARG A 223 12.72 -7.00 8.24
CA ARG A 223 11.34 -7.23 7.82
C ARG A 223 11.09 -8.72 7.69
N THR A 224 9.98 -9.20 8.22
CA THR A 224 9.46 -10.53 7.91
C THR A 224 8.27 -10.35 6.97
N ILE A 225 8.39 -10.87 5.75
CA ILE A 225 7.42 -10.68 4.67
C ILE A 225 7.04 -12.02 4.03
N GLN A 226 5.76 -12.19 3.71
CA GLN A 226 5.27 -13.28 2.88
C GLN A 226 5.16 -12.77 1.44
N VAL A 227 5.80 -13.47 0.50
CA VAL A 227 5.87 -13.11 -0.93
C VAL A 227 5.41 -14.29 -1.77
N SER A 228 4.76 -14.02 -2.89
CA SER A 228 4.24 -15.02 -3.82
C SER A 228 4.45 -14.60 -5.27
N GLY A 229 4.45 -15.57 -6.19
CA GLY A 229 4.02 -15.31 -7.56
C GLY A 229 2.50 -15.11 -7.61
N ILE A 230 2.01 -14.45 -8.66
CA ILE A 230 0.59 -14.15 -8.84
C ILE A 230 0.15 -14.38 -10.28
N LYS A 231 -0.96 -15.11 -10.44
CA LYS A 231 -1.56 -15.44 -11.74
C LYS A 231 -3.02 -15.01 -11.73
N TYR A 232 -3.40 -14.09 -12.61
CA TYR A 232 -4.78 -13.61 -12.67
C TYR A 232 -5.64 -14.65 -13.39
N THR A 233 -6.69 -15.11 -12.70
CA THR A 233 -7.55 -16.24 -13.10
C THR A 233 -8.79 -15.79 -13.84
N LYS A 234 -9.13 -14.50 -13.78
CA LYS A 234 -10.24 -13.89 -14.50
C LYS A 234 -9.75 -13.11 -15.72
N ASP A 235 -10.62 -12.99 -16.71
CA ASP A 235 -10.38 -12.20 -17.90
C ASP A 235 -10.41 -10.69 -17.57
N LEU A 236 -9.22 -10.15 -17.31
CA LEU A 236 -9.00 -8.74 -16.96
C LEU A 236 -9.54 -7.76 -18.02
N SER A 237 -9.77 -8.18 -19.27
CA SER A 237 -10.39 -7.32 -20.30
C SER A 237 -11.85 -6.99 -19.99
N LYS A 238 -12.51 -7.71 -19.09
CA LYS A 238 -13.90 -7.48 -18.66
C LYS A 238 -14.06 -6.38 -17.61
N THR A 239 -12.97 -5.69 -17.27
CA THR A 239 -13.02 -4.43 -16.51
C THR A 239 -13.91 -3.39 -17.19
N SER A 240 -14.71 -2.67 -16.39
CA SER A 240 -15.52 -1.54 -16.85
C SER A 240 -14.67 -0.32 -17.21
N GLY A 241 -13.55 -0.14 -16.52
CA GLY A 241 -12.79 1.11 -16.52
C GLY A 241 -13.49 2.29 -15.84
N ASP A 242 -14.59 2.06 -15.11
CA ASP A 242 -15.23 3.10 -14.30
C ASP A 242 -14.53 3.22 -12.93
N TYR A 243 -13.64 4.20 -12.84
CA TYR A 243 -12.92 4.55 -11.62
C TYR A 243 -13.77 5.38 -10.63
N GLY A 244 -14.97 5.83 -11.03
CA GLY A 244 -15.88 6.64 -10.22
C GLY A 244 -15.29 7.96 -9.70
N ASN A 245 -15.99 8.57 -8.73
CA ASN A 245 -15.53 9.78 -8.03
C ASN A 245 -14.53 9.44 -6.90
N PHE A 246 -13.55 8.58 -7.17
CA PHE A 246 -12.62 8.07 -6.16
C PHE A 246 -11.37 8.95 -6.06
N SER A 247 -11.38 9.87 -5.10
CA SER A 247 -10.35 10.91 -4.94
C SER A 247 -8.92 10.37 -4.83
N GLU A 248 -8.70 9.17 -4.29
CA GLU A 248 -7.36 8.62 -4.11
C GLU A 248 -6.66 8.20 -5.42
N TYR A 249 -7.40 7.85 -6.48
CA TYR A 249 -6.79 7.54 -7.79
C TYR A 249 -6.18 8.77 -8.46
N SER A 250 -6.48 9.99 -7.98
CA SER A 250 -5.83 11.22 -8.46
C SER A 250 -4.31 11.14 -8.31
N LYS A 251 -3.77 10.70 -7.15
CA LYS A 251 -2.32 10.58 -6.93
C LYS A 251 -1.64 9.66 -7.97
N TYR A 252 -2.36 8.61 -8.37
CA TYR A 252 -1.90 7.60 -9.31
C TYR A 252 -2.23 7.91 -10.77
N THR A 253 -2.80 9.09 -11.06
CA THR A 253 -3.00 9.63 -12.42
C THR A 253 -2.30 10.97 -12.64
N THR A 254 -1.90 11.68 -11.58
CA THR A 254 -1.03 12.87 -11.64
C THR A 254 0.43 12.54 -11.93
N ALA A 255 1.13 13.49 -12.56
CA ALA A 255 2.58 13.43 -12.71
C ALA A 255 3.28 13.55 -11.35
N THR A 256 4.40 12.84 -11.21
CA THR A 256 5.36 12.97 -10.09
C THR A 256 6.75 13.24 -10.67
N ASP A 257 7.80 13.30 -9.84
CA ASP A 257 9.16 13.30 -10.39
C ASP A 257 9.39 12.01 -11.19
N LYS A 258 10.21 12.09 -12.24
CA LYS A 258 10.49 11.00 -13.21
C LYS A 258 9.29 10.37 -13.93
N ILE A 259 8.06 10.71 -13.55
CA ILE A 259 6.81 10.23 -14.16
C ILE A 259 6.09 11.46 -14.73
N GLU A 260 6.66 12.05 -15.79
CA GLU A 260 6.21 13.33 -16.36
C GLU A 260 4.95 13.18 -17.24
N SER A 261 3.89 12.56 -16.70
CA SER A 261 2.62 12.30 -17.41
C SER A 261 1.86 13.56 -17.87
N ASN A 262 2.28 14.73 -17.40
CA ASN A 262 1.78 16.04 -17.82
C ASN A 262 2.62 16.69 -18.94
N ASN A 263 3.72 16.08 -19.36
CA ASN A 263 4.55 16.58 -20.46
C ASN A 263 3.87 16.33 -21.82
N SER A 264 3.93 17.29 -22.75
CA SER A 264 3.29 17.18 -24.06
C SER A 264 3.76 15.96 -24.86
N ALA A 265 5.05 15.60 -24.82
CA ALA A 265 5.56 14.44 -25.55
C ALA A 265 4.99 13.11 -25.02
N ILE A 266 4.85 12.97 -23.69
CA ILE A 266 4.24 11.81 -23.04
C ILE A 266 2.73 11.78 -23.33
N ILE A 267 2.05 12.91 -23.22
CA ILE A 267 0.62 13.06 -23.54
C ILE A 267 0.33 12.69 -25.00
N ASP A 268 1.12 13.19 -25.95
CA ASP A 268 0.87 12.97 -27.37
C ASP A 268 1.24 11.54 -27.79
N LYS A 269 2.30 10.93 -27.22
CA LYS A 269 2.56 9.49 -27.38
C LYS A 269 1.45 8.63 -26.75
N SER A 270 0.90 9.03 -25.60
CA SER A 270 -0.23 8.35 -24.96
C SER A 270 -1.50 8.39 -25.83
N LYS A 271 -1.84 9.55 -26.42
CA LYS A 271 -2.93 9.68 -27.41
C LYS A 271 -2.70 8.80 -28.65
N GLU A 272 -1.47 8.78 -29.18
CA GLU A 272 -1.08 7.98 -30.34
C GLU A 272 -1.26 6.47 -30.07
N LEU A 273 -0.73 5.97 -28.95
CA LEU A 273 -0.78 4.55 -28.59
C LEU A 273 -2.20 4.07 -28.27
N PHE A 274 -3.05 4.94 -27.73
CA PHE A 274 -4.39 4.57 -27.24
C PHE A 274 -5.53 5.09 -28.13
N ILE A 275 -5.25 5.46 -29.38
CA ILE A 275 -6.28 5.90 -30.33
C ILE A 275 -7.36 4.82 -30.52
N GLY A 276 -8.60 5.16 -30.16
CA GLY A 276 -9.73 4.22 -30.15
C GLY A 276 -9.77 3.21 -28.98
N ILE A 277 -8.77 3.20 -28.09
CA ILE A 277 -8.70 2.27 -26.95
C ILE A 277 -9.23 2.94 -25.69
N THR A 278 -10.49 2.63 -25.33
CA THR A 278 -11.10 3.09 -24.07
C THR A 278 -10.72 2.23 -22.88
N ASN A 279 -10.77 0.90 -23.03
CA ASN A 279 -10.61 -0.08 -21.96
C ASN A 279 -9.17 -0.05 -21.37
N PRO A 280 -9.02 0.09 -20.04
CA PRO A 280 -7.72 0.27 -19.39
C PRO A 280 -6.80 -0.95 -19.49
N TYR A 281 -7.32 -2.18 -19.48
CA TYR A 281 -6.50 -3.39 -19.68
C TYR A 281 -5.82 -3.38 -21.05
N TYR A 282 -6.54 -3.00 -22.11
CA TYR A 282 -5.94 -2.88 -23.45
C TYR A 282 -5.00 -1.68 -23.59
N LYS A 283 -5.23 -0.56 -22.89
CA LYS A 283 -4.23 0.52 -22.78
C LYS A 283 -2.95 0.02 -22.10
N SER A 284 -3.06 -0.67 -20.96
CA SER A 284 -1.91 -1.25 -20.24
C SER A 284 -1.16 -2.27 -21.09
N LYS A 285 -1.85 -3.15 -21.82
CA LYS A 285 -1.21 -4.05 -22.78
C LYS A 285 -0.49 -3.26 -23.87
N LYS A 286 -1.07 -2.17 -24.39
CA LYS A 286 -0.46 -1.38 -25.45
C LYS A 286 0.74 -0.54 -24.98
N ALA A 287 0.72 -0.04 -23.74
CA ALA A 287 1.87 0.57 -23.09
C ALA A 287 3.01 -0.44 -22.91
N TYR A 288 2.69 -1.66 -22.46
CA TYR A 288 3.65 -2.76 -22.32
C TYR A 288 4.30 -3.12 -23.67
N GLU A 289 3.49 -3.37 -24.70
CA GLU A 289 3.94 -3.64 -26.06
C GLU A 289 4.90 -2.56 -26.58
N PHE A 290 4.60 -1.29 -26.31
CA PHE A 290 5.45 -0.17 -26.70
C PHE A 290 6.77 -0.18 -25.91
N VAL A 291 6.75 -0.09 -24.58
CA VAL A 291 7.97 0.03 -23.76
C VAL A 291 8.91 -1.16 -23.98
N ASN A 292 8.38 -2.38 -23.94
CA ASN A 292 9.17 -3.62 -24.07
C ASN A 292 9.77 -3.84 -25.47
N SER A 293 9.30 -3.12 -26.51
CA SER A 293 9.86 -3.14 -27.87
C SER A 293 10.55 -1.84 -28.33
N TYR A 294 10.39 -0.75 -27.59
CA TYR A 294 10.99 0.55 -27.88
C TYR A 294 12.28 0.79 -27.09
N MET A 295 12.36 0.30 -25.86
CA MET A 295 13.48 0.58 -24.95
C MET A 295 14.64 -0.41 -25.11
N ILE A 296 15.85 0.12 -24.95
CA ILE A 296 17.14 -0.58 -24.95
C ILE A 296 17.75 -0.41 -23.56
N TYR A 297 18.13 -1.52 -22.92
CA TYR A 297 18.65 -1.50 -21.55
C TYR A 297 20.09 -0.94 -21.53
N ASP A 298 20.34 0.03 -20.66
CA ASP A 298 21.58 0.80 -20.64
C ASP A 298 21.94 1.26 -19.23
N GLU A 299 22.75 0.46 -18.52
CA GLU A 299 23.21 0.74 -17.15
C GLU A 299 24.06 2.03 -17.03
N SER A 300 24.66 2.49 -18.13
CA SER A 300 25.35 3.79 -18.15
C SER A 300 24.36 4.96 -18.13
N ASN A 301 23.14 4.74 -18.63
CA ASN A 301 22.03 5.66 -18.61
C ASN A 301 21.17 5.46 -17.34
N LYS A 302 21.79 5.63 -16.16
CA LYS A 302 21.12 5.72 -14.84
C LYS A 302 19.81 6.53 -14.92
N ASN A 303 18.79 6.13 -14.14
CA ASN A 303 17.46 6.74 -14.07
C ASN A 303 17.44 8.24 -14.40
N LYS A 304 16.80 8.58 -15.51
CA LYS A 304 16.56 9.95 -16.00
C LYS A 304 15.07 10.28 -16.15
N GLY A 305 14.18 9.29 -16.09
CA GLY A 305 12.73 9.48 -16.06
C GLY A 305 12.04 9.21 -17.38
N ALA A 306 10.72 9.03 -17.32
CA ALA A 306 9.84 8.68 -18.44
C ALA A 306 10.04 9.58 -19.67
N LEU A 307 10.23 10.88 -19.48
CA LEU A 307 10.50 11.80 -20.58
C LEU A 307 11.84 11.52 -21.27
N ASN A 308 12.89 11.18 -20.53
CA ASN A 308 14.18 10.83 -21.12
C ASN A 308 14.16 9.45 -21.78
N ALA A 309 13.47 8.48 -21.16
CA ALA A 309 13.20 7.17 -21.72
C ALA A 309 12.50 7.29 -23.10
N LEU A 310 11.43 8.09 -23.19
CA LEU A 310 10.71 8.36 -24.44
C LEU A 310 11.58 9.11 -25.48
N GLN A 311 12.52 9.95 -25.07
CA GLN A 311 13.36 10.73 -25.99
C GLN A 311 14.59 9.96 -26.50
N THR A 312 15.10 9.00 -25.73
CA THR A 312 16.41 8.34 -25.99
C THR A 312 16.31 6.85 -26.30
N SER A 313 15.14 6.23 -26.06
CA SER A 313 14.96 4.77 -26.11
C SER A 313 15.88 4.01 -25.15
N ARG A 314 16.39 4.64 -24.07
CA ARG A 314 17.44 4.08 -23.19
C ARG A 314 17.15 4.33 -21.72
N GLY A 315 17.59 3.39 -20.88
CA GLY A 315 17.51 3.51 -19.42
C GLY A 315 17.66 2.18 -18.70
N VAL A 316 17.38 2.21 -17.40
CA VAL A 316 17.36 1.07 -16.47
C VAL A 316 15.93 0.70 -16.07
N CYS A 317 15.74 -0.28 -15.18
CA CYS A 317 14.41 -0.83 -14.83
C CYS A 317 13.42 0.24 -14.33
N GLU A 318 13.93 1.28 -13.69
CA GLU A 318 13.15 2.46 -13.29
C GLU A 318 12.60 3.20 -14.51
N ASP A 319 13.44 3.58 -15.49
CA ASP A 319 13.03 4.36 -16.67
C ASP A 319 11.95 3.62 -17.51
N TYR A 320 12.04 2.29 -17.58
CA TYR A 320 11.04 1.44 -18.24
C TYR A 320 9.69 1.51 -17.51
N SER A 321 9.72 1.37 -16.19
CA SER A 321 8.55 1.37 -15.31
C SER A 321 7.89 2.75 -15.24
N GLU A 322 8.71 3.78 -15.12
CA GLU A 322 8.32 5.19 -15.14
C GLU A 322 7.67 5.56 -16.48
N LEU A 323 8.24 5.15 -17.63
CA LEU A 323 7.64 5.38 -18.95
C LEU A 323 6.29 4.66 -19.11
N PHE A 324 6.21 3.40 -18.70
CA PHE A 324 4.97 2.63 -18.72
C PHE A 324 3.87 3.33 -17.89
N VAL A 325 4.20 3.73 -16.66
CA VAL A 325 3.29 4.43 -15.76
C VAL A 325 2.91 5.80 -16.30
N ALA A 326 3.85 6.60 -16.79
CA ALA A 326 3.60 7.96 -17.27
C ALA A 326 2.65 7.98 -18.48
N LEU A 327 2.80 7.04 -19.43
CA LEU A 327 1.89 6.87 -20.55
C LEU A 327 0.46 6.55 -20.08
N LEU A 328 0.31 5.65 -19.10
CA LEU A 328 -1.00 5.28 -18.56
C LEU A 328 -1.66 6.42 -17.78
N ARG A 329 -0.89 7.10 -16.91
CA ARG A 329 -1.33 8.30 -16.17
C ARG A 329 -1.83 9.39 -17.10
N ALA A 330 -1.10 9.67 -18.19
CA ALA A 330 -1.49 10.64 -19.21
C ALA A 330 -2.81 10.29 -19.94
N SER A 331 -3.25 9.03 -19.85
CA SER A 331 -4.51 8.52 -20.42
C SER A 331 -5.66 8.38 -19.41
N GLY A 332 -5.44 8.78 -18.14
CA GLY A 332 -6.39 8.63 -17.03
C GLY A 332 -6.45 7.23 -16.40
N VAL A 333 -5.52 6.33 -16.73
CA VAL A 333 -5.43 5.01 -16.09
C VAL A 333 -4.54 5.12 -14.85
N PRO A 334 -5.02 4.76 -13.64
CA PRO A 334 -4.21 4.83 -12.43
C PRO A 334 -3.09 3.78 -12.50
N ALA A 335 -1.85 4.22 -12.33
CA ALA A 335 -0.67 3.38 -12.41
C ALA A 335 0.41 3.88 -11.43
N ARG A 336 1.27 2.98 -10.94
CA ARG A 336 2.36 3.26 -9.99
C ARG A 336 3.61 2.43 -10.28
N VAL A 337 4.77 2.99 -9.96
CA VAL A 337 6.04 2.25 -9.95
C VAL A 337 6.13 1.49 -8.62
N ALA A 338 6.56 0.24 -8.67
CA ALA A 338 6.92 -0.58 -7.52
C ALA A 338 8.44 -0.73 -7.48
N THR A 339 9.04 -0.55 -6.31
CA THR A 339 10.50 -0.62 -6.13
C THR A 339 10.87 -1.62 -5.05
N GLY A 340 12.00 -2.30 -5.23
CA GLY A 340 12.62 -3.11 -4.19
C GLY A 340 13.65 -4.07 -4.77
N TYR A 341 13.43 -5.38 -4.63
CA TYR A 341 14.38 -6.40 -5.08
C TYR A 341 13.72 -7.43 -6.01
N TRP A 342 14.43 -7.86 -7.06
CA TRP A 342 14.11 -9.03 -7.87
C TRP A 342 15.27 -10.05 -7.79
N VAL A 343 15.04 -11.19 -7.15
CA VAL A 343 16.07 -12.22 -6.93
C VAL A 343 15.73 -13.49 -7.73
N ASP A 344 16.61 -13.93 -8.64
CA ASP A 344 16.45 -15.23 -9.32
C ASP A 344 16.44 -16.37 -8.29
N SER A 345 15.47 -17.28 -8.39
CA SER A 345 15.36 -18.47 -7.53
C SER A 345 16.59 -19.38 -7.63
N LYS A 346 17.38 -19.29 -8.71
CA LYS A 346 18.67 -19.98 -8.86
C LYS A 346 19.80 -19.33 -8.04
N ASN A 347 19.77 -18.02 -7.79
CA ASN A 347 20.89 -17.34 -7.11
C ASN A 347 20.80 -17.44 -5.58
N PHE A 348 19.73 -18.03 -5.05
CA PHE A 348 19.51 -18.28 -3.61
C PHE A 348 20.38 -19.39 -2.98
N TYR A 349 21.36 -19.97 -3.69
CA TYR A 349 22.05 -21.23 -3.31
C TYR A 349 22.63 -21.31 -1.87
N ASN A 350 22.89 -20.19 -1.19
CA ASN A 350 23.41 -20.12 0.17
C ASN A 350 22.47 -19.45 1.20
N ASN A 351 21.15 -19.46 0.96
CA ASN A 351 20.12 -18.80 1.81
C ASN A 351 20.36 -17.30 2.10
N THR A 352 21.22 -16.65 1.31
CA THR A 352 21.63 -15.26 1.49
C THR A 352 21.90 -14.64 0.11
N ALA A 353 21.22 -13.54 -0.19
CA ALA A 353 21.45 -12.72 -1.37
C ALA A 353 21.79 -11.28 -0.96
N THR A 354 22.84 -10.72 -1.56
CA THR A 354 23.33 -9.34 -1.35
C THR A 354 22.47 -8.34 -2.13
N GLY A 355 21.40 -7.83 -1.50
CA GLY A 355 20.31 -7.14 -2.22
C GLY A 355 20.67 -5.91 -3.05
N ASN A 356 21.86 -5.30 -2.93
CA ASN A 356 22.29 -4.25 -3.87
C ASN A 356 22.36 -4.74 -5.32
N ASP A 357 22.81 -5.98 -5.52
CA ASP A 357 22.99 -6.61 -6.84
C ASP A 357 21.65 -7.07 -7.45
N TYR A 358 20.57 -6.98 -6.66
CA TYR A 358 19.22 -7.44 -6.99
C TYR A 358 18.18 -6.32 -6.89
N ARG A 359 18.60 -5.06 -6.78
CA ARG A 359 17.65 -3.92 -6.79
C ARG A 359 16.91 -3.87 -8.11
N HIS A 360 15.60 -3.66 -8.05
CA HIS A 360 14.75 -3.68 -9.23
C HIS A 360 13.52 -2.79 -9.06
N ALA A 361 13.01 -2.29 -10.18
CA ALA A 361 11.78 -1.53 -10.27
C ALA A 361 10.89 -2.05 -11.40
N TRP A 362 9.59 -2.12 -11.13
CA TRP A 362 8.56 -2.63 -12.03
C TRP A 362 7.29 -1.78 -11.92
N ALA A 363 6.22 -2.15 -12.59
CA ALA A 363 4.99 -1.36 -12.63
C ALA A 363 3.76 -2.11 -12.08
N GLU A 364 2.79 -1.35 -11.59
CA GLU A 364 1.42 -1.82 -11.34
C GLU A 364 0.40 -0.85 -11.95
N TYR A 365 -0.70 -1.37 -12.50
CA TYR A 365 -1.83 -0.57 -13.01
C TYR A 365 -3.14 -1.01 -12.36
N TYR A 366 -4.10 -0.10 -12.19
CA TYR A 366 -5.33 -0.36 -11.44
C TYR A 366 -6.53 -0.65 -12.34
N LEU A 367 -7.30 -1.69 -12.00
CA LEU A 367 -8.59 -2.04 -12.60
C LEU A 367 -9.69 -2.11 -11.51
N PRO A 368 -10.84 -1.42 -11.65
CA PRO A 368 -11.88 -1.31 -10.61
C PRO A 368 -12.44 -2.63 -10.04
N GLU A 369 -12.34 -3.74 -10.77
CA GLU A 369 -12.84 -5.05 -10.38
C GLU A 369 -11.74 -6.01 -9.88
N TYR A 370 -10.47 -5.67 -10.13
CA TYR A 370 -9.33 -6.59 -9.99
C TYR A 370 -8.15 -6.00 -9.18
N GLY A 371 -8.23 -4.72 -8.81
CA GLY A 371 -7.20 -4.05 -8.01
C GLY A 371 -5.94 -3.72 -8.79
N TRP A 372 -4.80 -3.81 -8.10
CA TRP A 372 -3.48 -3.58 -8.67
C TRP A 372 -2.99 -4.80 -9.45
N ILE A 373 -2.70 -4.59 -10.74
CA ILE A 373 -2.22 -5.59 -11.68
C ILE A 373 -0.73 -5.35 -11.96
N VAL A 374 0.10 -6.34 -11.64
CA VAL A 374 1.56 -6.25 -11.75
C VAL A 374 2.07 -6.49 -13.17
N VAL A 375 3.07 -5.71 -13.59
CA VAL A 375 3.70 -5.75 -14.91
C VAL A 375 5.20 -5.54 -14.77
N GLU A 376 5.99 -6.38 -15.44
CA GLU A 376 7.45 -6.28 -15.49
C GLU A 376 7.92 -5.86 -16.90
N PRO A 377 8.06 -4.55 -17.20
CA PRO A 377 8.32 -4.04 -18.55
C PRO A 377 9.76 -4.27 -19.05
N THR A 378 10.71 -4.53 -18.15
CA THR A 378 12.17 -4.59 -18.41
C THR A 378 12.62 -5.94 -18.97
N ASN A 379 11.84 -7.01 -18.82
CA ASN A 379 12.22 -8.33 -19.34
C ASN A 379 12.06 -8.40 -20.87
N ILE A 380 13.17 -8.20 -21.59
CA ILE A 380 13.21 -8.17 -23.06
C ILE A 380 13.64 -9.54 -23.60
N TYR A 381 12.80 -10.14 -24.43
CA TYR A 381 13.13 -11.36 -25.15
C TYR A 381 13.66 -11.07 -26.57
N TYR A 382 14.66 -11.85 -27.00
CA TYR A 382 15.22 -11.79 -28.35
C TYR A 382 15.04 -13.12 -29.07
N TYR A 383 14.41 -13.09 -30.24
CA TYR A 383 14.24 -14.24 -31.13
C TYR A 383 14.92 -13.98 -32.47
N ASN A 384 15.85 -14.85 -32.87
CA ASN A 384 16.67 -14.71 -34.10
C ASN A 384 17.29 -13.30 -34.26
N GLY A 385 17.80 -12.72 -33.17
CA GLY A 385 18.39 -11.38 -33.14
C GLY A 385 17.40 -10.22 -33.14
N LYS A 386 16.09 -10.47 -33.14
CA LYS A 386 15.04 -9.45 -33.09
C LYS A 386 14.36 -9.39 -31.73
N GLN A 387 14.32 -8.19 -31.15
CA GLN A 387 13.54 -7.86 -29.96
C GLN A 387 12.06 -8.23 -30.17
N THR A 388 11.52 -9.03 -29.25
CA THR A 388 10.20 -9.68 -29.34
C THR A 388 9.51 -9.58 -27.98
N ILE A 389 8.23 -9.22 -27.99
CA ILE A 389 7.49 -8.89 -26.76
C ILE A 389 7.20 -10.17 -25.96
N ASP A 390 7.71 -10.26 -24.73
CA ASP A 390 7.40 -11.36 -23.81
C ASP A 390 6.16 -11.05 -22.97
N TYR A 391 5.03 -11.68 -23.26
CA TYR A 391 3.81 -11.51 -22.48
C TYR A 391 3.79 -12.29 -21.16
N SER A 392 4.78 -13.15 -20.87
CA SER A 392 4.82 -13.92 -19.62
C SER A 392 5.07 -13.05 -18.37
N HIS A 393 5.42 -11.78 -18.58
CA HIS A 393 5.65 -10.73 -17.57
C HIS A 393 4.59 -9.61 -17.58
N PHE A 394 3.56 -9.71 -18.43
CA PHE A 394 2.43 -8.79 -18.44
C PHE A 394 1.24 -9.37 -17.64
N SER A 395 0.84 -8.71 -16.55
CA SER A 395 -0.25 -9.19 -15.68
C SER A 395 0.00 -10.58 -15.09
N ASN A 396 1.26 -10.88 -14.72
CA ASN A 396 1.69 -12.18 -14.18
C ASN A 396 3.07 -12.07 -13.50
N LEU A 397 3.27 -12.75 -12.36
CA LEU A 397 4.58 -13.06 -11.79
C LEU A 397 4.69 -14.56 -11.49
N ASN A 398 5.75 -15.20 -11.96
CA ASN A 398 5.85 -16.66 -11.96
C ASN A 398 6.36 -17.30 -10.65
N GLY A 399 6.86 -16.54 -9.68
CA GLY A 399 7.36 -17.05 -8.40
C GLY A 399 7.58 -15.96 -7.34
N SER A 400 7.93 -16.33 -6.11
CA SER A 400 8.11 -15.43 -4.95
C SER A 400 9.44 -14.66 -4.97
N THR A 401 9.72 -13.98 -6.07
CA THR A 401 11.03 -13.38 -6.38
C THR A 401 11.06 -11.86 -6.33
N HIS A 402 9.91 -11.20 -6.26
CA HIS A 402 9.75 -9.74 -6.29
C HIS A 402 9.36 -9.21 -4.90
N PHE A 403 10.27 -8.45 -4.29
CA PHE A 403 10.17 -7.98 -2.90
C PHE A 403 9.97 -6.46 -2.88
N ILE A 404 8.78 -5.99 -2.52
CA ILE A 404 8.45 -4.56 -2.47
C ILE A 404 9.09 -3.89 -1.25
N SER A 405 9.86 -2.82 -1.47
CA SER A 405 10.29 -1.83 -0.48
C SER A 405 9.64 -0.45 -0.67
N GLY A 406 8.85 -0.22 -1.71
CA GLY A 406 8.03 1.00 -1.82
C GLY A 406 7.21 1.10 -3.10
N TYR A 407 6.32 2.09 -3.12
CA TYR A 407 5.54 2.51 -4.30
C TYR A 407 5.78 3.98 -4.62
N ASP A 408 5.88 4.33 -5.90
CA ASP A 408 6.10 5.69 -6.41
C ASP A 408 7.25 6.43 -5.67
N ALA A 409 8.33 5.70 -5.34
CA ALA A 409 9.54 6.29 -4.75
C ALA A 409 10.23 7.31 -5.69
N ALA A 410 9.86 7.30 -6.97
CA ALA A 410 10.03 8.38 -7.93
C ALA A 410 9.23 9.64 -7.53
N GLY A 411 9.74 10.38 -6.53
CA GLY A 411 9.31 11.76 -6.29
C GLY A 411 9.28 12.33 -4.87
N GLU A 412 9.81 11.65 -3.85
CA GLU A 412 9.97 12.26 -2.51
C GLU A 412 11.28 13.09 -2.34
N ASN A 413 11.80 13.72 -3.42
CA ASN A 413 12.10 15.18 -3.50
C ASN A 413 12.92 15.58 -4.75
N LYS A 414 12.88 16.86 -5.10
CA LYS A 414 13.44 17.48 -6.33
C LYS A 414 14.97 17.57 -6.42
N ASP A 415 15.70 16.93 -5.51
CA ASP A 415 17.15 17.05 -5.36
C ASP A 415 17.92 15.82 -5.89
N GLY A 416 17.24 14.88 -6.55
CA GLY A 416 17.86 13.71 -7.22
C GLY A 416 18.10 12.50 -6.32
N ASN A 417 17.49 12.48 -5.13
CA ASN A 417 17.77 11.48 -4.09
C ASN A 417 16.98 10.18 -4.28
N ILE A 418 17.57 9.22 -5.00
CA ILE A 418 17.21 7.82 -4.80
C ILE A 418 17.69 7.44 -3.38
N TYR A 419 16.74 7.15 -2.47
CA TYR A 419 17.06 6.39 -1.27
C TYR A 419 17.75 5.10 -1.75
N TYR A 420 18.96 4.74 -1.35
CA TYR A 420 19.62 5.06 -0.09
C TYR A 420 20.86 5.95 -0.27
N ASN A 421 20.95 7.00 0.57
CA ASN A 421 22.01 8.01 0.72
C ASN A 421 22.01 9.20 -0.25
N TYR A 422 21.79 10.39 0.32
CA TYR A 422 22.48 11.58 -0.17
C TYR A 422 22.90 12.51 0.99
N LEU A 423 23.90 12.04 1.75
CA LEU A 423 24.90 12.92 2.34
C LEU A 423 26.24 12.70 1.62
N GLU A 424 26.25 12.89 0.29
CA GLU A 424 27.48 13.26 -0.45
C GLU A 424 27.90 14.72 -0.15
N GLY A 425 27.35 15.34 0.90
CA GLY A 425 28.03 16.42 1.59
C GLY A 425 29.40 15.92 2.06
N SER A 426 30.46 16.52 1.51
CA SER A 426 31.86 16.09 1.68
C SER A 426 32.16 15.43 3.04
N GLY A 427 32.68 14.21 3.05
CA GLY A 427 33.24 13.57 4.23
C GLY A 427 32.40 12.47 4.92
N VAL A 428 31.39 11.92 4.26
CA VAL A 428 30.67 10.72 4.73
C VAL A 428 30.65 9.65 3.65
N THR A 429 31.01 8.43 4.02
CA THR A 429 30.84 7.22 3.21
C THR A 429 29.75 6.36 3.85
N THR A 430 28.78 5.90 3.05
CA THR A 430 27.80 4.92 3.51
C THR A 430 27.88 3.63 2.71
N HIS A 431 27.71 2.51 3.40
CA HIS A 431 27.49 1.19 2.82
C HIS A 431 26.11 0.66 3.24
N LEU A 432 25.42 -0.03 2.32
CA LEU A 432 24.22 -0.81 2.61
C LEU A 432 24.54 -2.28 2.35
N GLU A 433 24.28 -3.14 3.33
CA GLU A 433 24.29 -4.59 3.15
C GLU A 433 22.87 -5.12 3.36
N THR A 434 22.23 -5.60 2.29
CA THR A 434 20.94 -6.29 2.34
C THR A 434 21.16 -7.80 2.32
N LYS A 435 20.47 -8.53 3.21
CA LYS A 435 20.47 -9.99 3.33
C LYS A 435 19.04 -10.51 3.25
N ILE A 436 18.74 -11.31 2.22
CA ILE A 436 17.43 -11.95 2.05
C ILE A 436 17.56 -13.43 2.42
N GLU A 437 16.91 -13.83 3.53
CA GLU A 437 16.86 -15.20 4.06
C GLU A 437 15.46 -15.78 3.85
N LYS A 438 15.36 -17.02 3.35
CA LYS A 438 14.09 -17.74 3.22
C LYS A 438 13.76 -18.47 4.52
N LEU A 439 12.56 -18.23 5.06
CA LEU A 439 12.06 -18.93 6.25
C LEU A 439 11.24 -20.16 5.80
N ASN A 440 11.40 -21.27 6.51
CA ASN A 440 10.70 -22.54 6.28
C ASN A 440 9.39 -22.62 7.08
#